data_AF-A0A7S0CEZ0-F1
#
_entry.id   AF-A0A7S0CEZ0-F1
#
_cell.length_a   1.000
_cell.length_b   1.000
_cell.length_c   1.000
_cell.angle_alpha   90.00
_cell.angle_beta   90.00
_cell.angle_gamma   90.00
#
_symmetry.space_group_name_H-M   'P 1'
#
loop_
_entity.id
_entity.type
_entity.pdbx_description
1 polymer ?
#
loop_
_entity_poly.entity_id
_entity_poly.type
_entity_poly.pdbx_seq_one_letter_code
_entity_poly.pdbx_strand_id
1 'polypeptide(L)'
;VENIQLPPTLLSRFDLIYLILDHPNIERDRRLANHLVGLYYETPTVVTPRIPQILLKDYIAYARDTIVPELSDLATQTLISGYLEMRRLGHSQRSGTGTISATPRQLESLIRLSEGLAKMRLSTEVTRSDVHEALRLMKVATQAAATDPRTGRIDMDMIATGRAQVERQSREGLNTALKELFAEQNK
;
A
#
# COMPACT_ATOMS: atom_id res chain seq x y z
N VAL A 1 10.51 6.06 -11.63
CA VAL A 1 9.84 6.46 -10.36
C VAL A 1 9.79 7.99 -10.23
N GLU A 2 9.75 8.76 -11.32
CA GLU A 2 9.69 10.24 -11.22
C GLU A 2 8.33 10.78 -10.76
N ASN A 3 7.29 9.95 -10.68
CA ASN A 3 5.93 10.39 -10.37
C ASN A 3 5.65 10.61 -8.87
N ILE A 4 6.53 10.19 -7.95
CA ILE A 4 6.37 10.44 -6.50
C ILE A 4 7.68 11.07 -6.00
N GLN A 5 7.77 12.40 -6.06
CA GLN A 5 8.93 13.17 -5.58
C GLN A 5 9.00 13.25 -4.04
N LEU A 6 8.76 12.14 -3.34
CA LEU A 6 8.82 12.09 -1.88
C LEU A 6 10.11 11.38 -1.43
N PRO A 7 10.86 11.96 -0.49
CA PRO A 7 11.99 11.29 0.14
C PRO A 7 11.60 9.92 0.72
N PRO A 8 12.45 8.89 0.62
CA PRO A 8 12.20 7.57 1.21
C PRO A 8 11.90 7.61 2.72
N THR A 9 12.45 8.59 3.42
CA THR A 9 12.23 8.83 4.85
C THR A 9 10.83 9.36 5.18
N LEU A 10 10.12 9.95 4.21
CA LEU A 10 8.70 10.33 4.35
C LEU A 10 7.78 9.21 3.91
N LEU A 11 8.16 8.42 2.90
CA LEU A 11 7.39 7.25 2.47
C LEU A 11 7.23 6.23 3.59
N SER A 12 8.28 6.01 4.40
CA SER A 12 8.21 5.14 5.58
C SER A 12 7.33 5.70 6.71
N ARG A 13 6.82 6.94 6.60
CA ARG A 13 5.91 7.54 7.58
C ARG A 13 4.44 7.24 7.34
N PHE A 14 4.07 6.81 6.14
CA PHE A 14 2.70 6.45 5.86
C PHE A 14 2.44 5.02 6.31
N ASP A 15 1.29 4.80 6.96
CA ASP A 15 0.85 3.47 7.36
C ASP A 15 0.38 2.65 6.14
N LEU A 16 -0.34 3.29 5.21
CA LEU A 16 -0.78 2.67 3.96
C LEU A 16 -0.53 3.63 2.79
N ILE A 17 0.03 3.10 1.69
CA ILE A 17 0.19 3.82 0.43
C ILE A 17 -0.57 3.04 -0.64
N TYR A 18 -1.62 3.65 -1.19
CA TYR A 18 -2.37 3.06 -2.30
C TYR A 18 -1.91 3.66 -3.62
N LEU A 19 -1.45 2.80 -4.53
CA LEU A 19 -1.24 3.20 -5.92
C LEU A 19 -2.56 3.05 -6.68
N ILE A 20 -3.11 4.17 -7.12
CA ILE A 20 -4.25 4.20 -8.04
C ILE A 20 -3.69 4.20 -9.45
N LEU A 21 -3.84 3.07 -10.14
CA LEU A 21 -3.37 2.91 -11.51
C LEU A 21 -4.55 3.07 -12.47
N ASP A 22 -4.43 4.04 -13.37
CA ASP A 22 -5.40 4.23 -14.44
C ASP A 22 -5.13 3.22 -15.57
N HIS A 23 -6.04 2.26 -15.73
CA HIS A 23 -5.97 1.23 -16.76
C HIS A 23 -7.09 1.49 -17.77
N PRO A 24 -6.77 1.79 -19.04
CA PRO A 24 -7.77 2.04 -20.07
C PRO A 24 -8.75 0.88 -20.16
N ASN A 25 -10.03 1.15 -19.95
CA ASN A 25 -11.07 0.13 -20.01
C ASN A 25 -12.33 0.73 -20.59
N ILE A 26 -12.59 0.39 -21.86
CA ILE A 26 -13.68 0.96 -22.67
C ILE A 26 -15.03 0.92 -21.93
N GLU A 27 -15.33 -0.16 -21.20
CA GLU A 27 -16.60 -0.29 -20.49
C GLU A 27 -16.68 0.64 -19.26
N ARG A 28 -15.62 0.69 -18.44
CA ARG A 28 -15.55 1.60 -17.28
C ARG A 28 -15.53 3.06 -17.71
N ASP A 29 -14.74 3.37 -18.73
CA ASP A 29 -14.58 4.72 -19.27
C ASP A 29 -15.91 5.22 -19.85
N ARG A 30 -16.64 4.35 -20.56
CA ARG A 30 -17.98 4.67 -21.06
C ARG A 30 -18.97 4.94 -19.92
N ARG A 31 -18.97 4.12 -18.86
CA ARG A 31 -19.84 4.35 -17.69
C ARG A 31 -19.51 5.66 -17.00
N LEU A 32 -18.23 5.97 -16.82
CA LEU A 32 -17.77 7.23 -16.23
C LEU A 32 -18.17 8.43 -17.08
N ALA A 33 -17.91 8.36 -18.39
CA ALA A 33 -18.25 9.43 -19.33
C ALA A 33 -19.76 9.70 -19.36
N ASN A 34 -20.58 8.66 -19.44
CA ASN A 34 -22.04 8.79 -19.38
C ASN A 34 -22.49 9.44 -18.06
N HIS A 35 -21.92 9.02 -16.93
CA HIS A 35 -22.23 9.62 -15.63
C HIS A 35 -21.86 11.10 -15.59
N LEU A 36 -20.67 11.47 -16.05
CA LEU A 36 -20.21 12.86 -16.08
C LEU A 36 -21.10 13.73 -16.98
N VAL A 37 -21.41 13.29 -18.20
CA VAL A 37 -22.29 14.03 -19.13
C VAL A 37 -23.71 14.17 -18.54
N GLY A 38 -24.23 13.12 -17.91
CA GLY A 38 -25.54 13.14 -17.25
C GLY A 38 -25.64 14.19 -16.14
N LEU A 39 -24.54 14.47 -15.41
CA LEU A 39 -24.50 15.53 -14.40
C LEU A 39 -24.63 16.95 -14.97
N TYR A 40 -24.25 17.16 -16.25
CA TYR A 40 -24.28 18.48 -16.90
C TYR A 40 -25.53 18.74 -17.74
N TYR A 41 -26.15 17.70 -18.31
CA TYR A 41 -27.24 17.85 -19.30
C TYR A 41 -28.64 17.47 -18.80
N GLU A 42 -28.75 16.52 -17.87
CA GLU A 42 -30.03 16.19 -17.23
C GLU A 42 -30.16 16.96 -15.91
N THR A 43 -31.39 17.23 -15.46
CA THR A 43 -31.60 17.61 -14.04
C THR A 43 -30.81 16.59 -13.24
N PRO A 44 -29.86 17.00 -12.38
CA PRO A 44 -28.90 16.07 -11.84
C PRO A 44 -29.71 14.92 -11.28
N THR A 45 -29.52 13.72 -11.82
CA THR A 45 -29.91 12.51 -11.12
C THR A 45 -29.02 12.52 -9.89
N VAL A 46 -29.38 13.36 -8.92
CA VAL A 46 -28.75 13.44 -7.62
C VAL A 46 -29.01 12.06 -7.12
N VAL A 47 -27.99 11.21 -7.21
CA VAL A 47 -28.00 9.92 -6.55
C VAL A 47 -28.16 10.31 -5.09
N THR A 48 -29.40 10.32 -4.61
CA THR A 48 -29.69 10.71 -3.25
C THR A 48 -28.94 9.70 -2.41
N PRO A 49 -27.93 10.14 -1.64
CA PRO A 49 -27.12 9.21 -0.89
C PRO A 49 -28.07 8.45 0.03
N ARG A 50 -27.97 7.12 0.05
CA ARG A 50 -28.84 6.27 0.88
C ARG A 50 -28.78 6.65 2.36
N ILE A 51 -27.67 7.26 2.78
CA ILE A 51 -27.41 7.72 4.14
C ILE A 51 -27.32 9.25 4.13
N PRO A 52 -28.14 9.94 4.94
CA PRO A 52 -28.02 11.39 5.11
C PRO A 52 -26.63 11.79 5.61
N GLN A 53 -26.07 12.86 5.06
CA GLN A 53 -24.71 13.31 5.42
C GLN A 53 -24.59 13.67 6.91
N ILE A 54 -25.65 14.24 7.50
CA ILE A 54 -25.71 14.59 8.93
C ILE A 54 -25.56 13.32 9.77
N LEU A 55 -26.37 12.29 9.46
CA LEU A 55 -26.29 11.00 10.16
C LEU A 55 -24.90 10.36 10.07
N LEU A 56 -24.26 10.41 8.89
CA LEU A 56 -22.91 9.87 8.73
C LEU A 56 -21.87 10.64 9.58
N LYS A 57 -21.98 11.97 9.63
CA LYS A 57 -21.09 12.82 10.46
C LYS A 57 -21.28 12.51 11.94
N ASP A 58 -22.52 12.44 12.39
CA ASP A 58 -22.86 12.14 13.79
C ASP A 58 -22.40 10.72 14.18
N TYR A 59 -22.56 9.76 13.29
CA TYR A 59 -22.08 8.39 13.47
C TYR A 59 -20.56 8.32 13.65
N ILE A 60 -19.81 9.01 12.79
CA ILE A 60 -18.34 9.06 12.87
C ILE A 60 -17.90 9.74 14.18
N ALA A 61 -18.55 10.85 14.55
CA ALA A 61 -18.26 11.55 15.80
C ALA A 61 -18.50 10.66 17.02
N TYR A 62 -19.67 10.01 17.07
CA TYR A 62 -20.02 9.07 18.14
C TYR A 62 -19.03 7.91 18.23
N ALA A 63 -18.70 7.26 17.11
CA ALA A 63 -17.76 6.15 17.06
C ALA A 63 -16.37 6.54 17.56
N ARG A 64 -15.90 7.76 17.24
CA ARG A 64 -14.58 8.24 17.67
C ARG A 64 -14.53 8.56 19.16
N ASP A 65 -15.59 9.18 19.68
CA ASP A 65 -15.57 9.77 21.02
C ASP A 65 -16.04 8.77 22.10
N THR A 66 -16.85 7.77 21.74
CA THR A 66 -17.47 6.83 22.69
C THR A 66 -16.81 5.45 22.69
N ILE A 67 -16.24 5.00 21.57
CA ILE A 67 -15.76 3.62 21.42
C ILE A 67 -14.23 3.56 21.51
N VAL A 68 -13.75 2.86 22.53
CA VAL A 68 -12.33 2.53 22.73
C VAL A 68 -12.21 1.01 22.72
N PRO A 69 -11.86 0.40 21.57
CA PRO A 69 -11.82 -1.05 21.46
C PRO A 69 -10.57 -1.62 22.11
N GLU A 70 -10.73 -2.73 22.83
CA GLU A 70 -9.62 -3.49 23.42
C GLU A 70 -9.29 -4.71 22.55
N LEU A 71 -8.02 -5.12 22.53
CA LEU A 71 -7.58 -6.28 21.75
C LEU A 71 -8.01 -7.58 22.42
N SER A 72 -8.77 -8.42 21.70
CA SER A 72 -9.03 -9.79 22.13
C SER A 72 -7.77 -10.66 22.07
N ASP A 73 -7.74 -11.75 22.83
CA ASP A 73 -6.64 -12.73 22.79
C ASP A 73 -6.45 -13.30 21.37
N LEU A 74 -7.57 -13.59 20.69
CA LEU A 74 -7.56 -14.13 19.33
C LEU A 74 -7.03 -13.11 18.32
N ALA A 75 -7.39 -11.83 18.46
CA ALA A 75 -6.85 -10.76 17.63
C ALA A 75 -5.35 -10.59 17.85
N THR A 76 -4.91 -10.61 19.10
CA THR A 76 -3.48 -10.49 19.48
C THR A 76 -2.64 -11.59 18.85
N GLN A 77 -3.07 -12.85 18.96
CA GLN A 77 -2.37 -13.98 18.33
C GLN A 77 -2.30 -13.82 16.80
N THR A 78 -3.40 -13.37 16.20
CA THR A 78 -3.49 -13.16 14.74
C THR A 78 -2.59 -12.00 14.26
N LEU A 79 -2.48 -10.92 15.04
CA LEU A 79 -1.60 -9.78 14.74
C LEU A 79 -0.13 -10.22 14.74
N ILE A 80 0.27 -10.98 15.76
CA ILE A 80 1.63 -11.51 15.89
C ILE A 80 1.93 -12.46 14.71
N SER A 81 1.04 -13.41 14.42
CA SER A 81 1.24 -14.35 13.31
C SER A 81 1.32 -13.62 11.97
N GLY A 82 0.42 -12.68 11.71
CA GLY A 82 0.40 -11.89 10.47
C GLY A 82 1.68 -11.04 10.30
N TYR A 83 2.16 -10.43 11.37
CA TYR A 83 3.43 -9.68 11.36
C TYR A 83 4.63 -10.58 11.07
N LEU A 84 4.72 -11.75 11.71
CA LEU A 84 5.81 -12.70 11.47
C LEU A 84 5.80 -13.22 10.02
N GLU A 85 4.63 -13.48 9.44
CA GLU A 85 4.50 -13.86 8.04
C GLU A 85 4.97 -12.76 7.08
N MET A 86 4.54 -11.51 7.30
CA MET A 86 5.02 -10.37 6.50
C MET A 86 6.54 -10.22 6.60
N ARG A 87 7.10 -10.44 7.79
CA ARG A 87 8.55 -10.39 8.01
C ARG A 87 9.28 -11.51 7.28
N ARG A 88 8.76 -12.74 7.30
CA ARG A 88 9.34 -13.88 6.58
C ARG A 88 9.35 -13.69 5.07
N LEU A 89 8.24 -13.20 4.50
CA LEU A 89 8.14 -12.90 3.07
C LEU A 89 9.19 -11.86 2.63
N GLY A 90 9.46 -10.86 3.47
CA GLY A 90 10.52 -9.88 3.23
C GLY A 90 11.95 -10.43 3.35
N HIS A 91 12.17 -11.61 3.93
CA HIS A 91 13.49 -12.26 4.04
C HIS A 91 13.70 -13.42 3.05
N SER A 92 12.63 -13.99 2.49
CA SER A 92 12.71 -15.12 1.56
C SER A 92 13.12 -14.71 0.12
N GLN A 93 13.13 -13.42 -0.18
CA GLN A 93 13.67 -12.83 -1.41
C GLN A 93 15.22 -12.75 -1.36
N ARG A 94 15.87 -13.82 -0.90
CA ARG A 94 17.34 -13.92 -0.83
C ARG A 94 17.93 -14.27 -2.19
N SER A 95 17.97 -13.26 -3.06
CA SER A 95 18.95 -13.14 -4.15
C SER A 95 19.42 -11.68 -4.24
N GLY A 96 20.24 -11.26 -3.28
CA GLY A 96 21.24 -10.19 -3.46
C GLY A 96 20.83 -8.73 -3.19
N THR A 97 19.55 -8.39 -3.04
CA THR A 97 19.12 -7.00 -2.83
C THR A 97 18.21 -6.91 -1.61
N GLY A 98 18.63 -6.10 -0.63
CA GLY A 98 18.02 -6.02 0.69
C GLY A 98 16.64 -5.38 0.65
N THR A 99 15.61 -6.19 0.39
CA THR A 99 14.21 -5.81 0.57
C THR A 99 14.00 -5.41 2.03
N ILE A 100 13.46 -4.20 2.25
CA ILE A 100 13.14 -3.69 3.59
C ILE A 100 12.06 -4.58 4.20
N SER A 101 12.53 -5.54 5.00
CA SER A 101 11.73 -6.41 5.85
C SER A 101 10.76 -5.58 6.68
N ALA A 102 9.51 -6.02 6.77
CA ALA A 102 8.46 -5.46 7.64
C ALA A 102 9.03 -4.86 8.94
N THR A 103 8.82 -3.56 9.14
CA THR A 103 9.33 -2.82 10.30
C THR A 103 8.37 -2.97 11.48
N PRO A 104 8.83 -2.80 12.74
CA PRO A 104 7.94 -2.78 13.91
C PRO A 104 6.78 -1.77 13.76
N ARG A 105 7.01 -0.68 13.04
CA ARG A 105 5.97 0.30 12.68
C ARG A 105 4.78 -0.35 11.98
N GLN A 106 4.99 -1.33 11.11
CA GLN A 106 3.91 -2.01 10.39
C GLN A 106 2.98 -2.78 11.34
N LEU A 107 3.51 -3.30 12.44
CA LEU A 107 2.68 -3.90 13.49
C LEU A 107 1.83 -2.85 14.19
N GLU A 108 2.38 -1.68 14.52
CA GLU A 108 1.60 -0.58 15.08
C GLU A 108 0.50 -0.10 14.11
N SER A 109 0.83 -0.01 12.81
CA SER A 109 -0.13 0.33 11.76
C SER A 109 -1.26 -0.71 11.70
N LEU A 110 -0.95 -2.01 11.79
CA LEU A 110 -1.97 -3.06 11.84
C LEU A 110 -2.87 -2.98 13.07
N ILE A 111 -2.32 -2.64 14.23
CA ILE A 111 -3.10 -2.42 15.46
C ILE A 111 -4.07 -1.26 15.24
N ARG A 112 -3.56 -0.09 14.79
CA ARG A 112 -4.37 1.10 14.51
C ARG A 112 -5.50 0.82 13.49
N LEU A 113 -5.19 0.07 12.44
CA LEU A 113 -6.18 -0.32 11.43
C LEU A 113 -7.25 -1.26 12.01
N SER A 114 -6.85 -2.25 12.81
CA SER A 114 -7.77 -3.21 13.42
C SER A 114 -8.71 -2.54 14.43
N GLU A 115 -8.18 -1.63 15.25
CA GLU A 115 -8.97 -0.79 16.15
C GLU A 115 -9.93 0.13 15.38
N GLY A 116 -9.49 0.74 14.28
CA GLY A 116 -10.33 1.56 13.42
C GLY A 116 -11.51 0.79 12.83
N LEU A 117 -11.29 -0.45 12.39
CA LEU A 117 -12.33 -1.36 11.90
C LEU A 117 -13.33 -1.72 13.01
N ALA A 118 -12.85 -1.98 14.23
CA ALA A 118 -13.70 -2.21 15.38
C ALA A 118 -14.54 -0.99 15.75
N LYS A 119 -13.94 0.21 15.76
CA LYS A 119 -14.67 1.48 15.98
C LYS A 119 -15.75 1.72 14.94
N MET A 120 -15.49 1.41 13.67
CA MET A 120 -16.46 1.61 12.59
C MET A 120 -17.75 0.80 12.78
N ARG A 121 -17.66 -0.37 13.42
CA ARG A 121 -18.83 -1.20 13.80
C ARG A 121 -19.37 -0.93 15.21
N LEU A 122 -18.87 0.11 15.90
CA LEU A 122 -19.18 0.44 17.28
C LEU A 122 -18.87 -0.68 18.29
N SER A 123 -17.83 -1.48 18.03
CA SER A 123 -17.44 -2.59 18.89
C SER A 123 -16.37 -2.17 19.89
N THR A 124 -16.53 -2.56 21.14
CA THR A 124 -15.57 -2.34 22.23
C THR A 124 -14.45 -3.37 22.26
N GLU A 125 -14.49 -4.37 21.39
CA GLU A 125 -13.45 -5.40 21.28
C GLU A 125 -13.01 -5.55 19.82
N VAL A 126 -11.69 -5.68 19.60
CA VAL A 126 -11.09 -6.01 18.30
C VAL A 126 -11.12 -7.52 18.12
N THR A 127 -11.71 -7.95 17.03
CA THR A 127 -11.92 -9.37 16.71
C THR A 127 -10.86 -9.87 15.72
N ARG A 128 -10.74 -11.19 15.61
CA ARG A 128 -9.89 -11.82 14.60
C ARG A 128 -10.21 -11.34 13.18
N SER A 129 -11.48 -11.11 12.84
CA SER A 129 -11.88 -10.64 11.51
C SER A 129 -11.32 -9.26 11.16
N ASP A 130 -11.19 -8.36 12.14
CA ASP A 130 -10.63 -7.02 11.92
C ASP A 130 -9.18 -7.09 11.50
N VAL A 131 -8.43 -7.95 12.18
CA VAL A 131 -7.02 -8.16 11.89
C VAL A 131 -6.84 -8.74 10.49
N HIS A 132 -7.71 -9.67 10.07
CA HIS A 132 -7.66 -10.22 8.71
C HIS A 132 -7.92 -9.16 7.66
N GLU A 133 -8.89 -8.27 7.89
CA GLU A 133 -9.19 -7.19 6.98
C GLU A 133 -8.08 -6.13 6.96
N ALA A 134 -7.52 -5.77 8.11
CA ALA A 134 -6.36 -4.89 8.20
C ALA A 134 -5.14 -5.47 7.44
N LEU A 135 -4.88 -6.77 7.59
CA LEU A 135 -3.84 -7.47 6.83
C LEU A 135 -4.12 -7.46 5.32
N ARG A 136 -5.39 -7.63 4.91
CA ARG A 136 -5.78 -7.55 3.49
C ARG A 136 -5.52 -6.17 2.92
N LEU A 137 -5.91 -5.11 3.63
CA LEU A 137 -5.67 -3.71 3.24
C LEU A 137 -4.17 -3.41 3.13
N MET A 138 -3.38 -3.83 4.12
CA MET A 138 -1.92 -3.69 4.12
C MET A 138 -1.28 -4.41 2.94
N LYS A 139 -1.72 -5.65 2.65
CA LYS A 139 -1.25 -6.42 1.50
C LYS A 139 -1.58 -5.72 0.18
N VAL A 140 -2.78 -5.18 0.00
CA VAL A 140 -3.17 -4.44 -1.22
C VAL A 140 -2.30 -3.19 -1.39
N ALA A 141 -2.09 -2.41 -0.33
CA ALA A 141 -1.22 -1.24 -0.37
C ALA A 141 0.23 -1.62 -0.74
N THR A 142 0.75 -2.70 -0.16
CA THR A 142 2.12 -3.18 -0.39
C THR A 142 2.29 -3.82 -1.78
N GLN A 143 1.30 -4.58 -2.26
CA GLN A 143 1.33 -5.23 -3.58
C GLN A 143 1.18 -4.23 -4.72
N ALA A 144 0.29 -3.24 -4.57
CA ALA A 144 0.14 -2.16 -5.53
C ALA A 144 1.43 -1.35 -5.64
N ALA A 145 2.07 -1.03 -4.51
CA ALA A 145 3.37 -0.36 -4.46
C ALA A 145 4.50 -1.17 -5.13
N ALA A 146 4.40 -2.50 -5.13
CA ALA A 146 5.45 -3.36 -5.65
C ALA A 146 5.35 -3.65 -7.16
N THR A 147 4.24 -3.34 -7.84
CA THR A 147 4.02 -3.75 -9.25
C THR A 147 4.44 -2.64 -10.21
N ASP A 148 5.49 -2.88 -11.03
CA ASP A 148 5.93 -1.96 -12.09
C ASP A 148 4.82 -1.77 -13.16
N PRO A 149 4.37 -0.52 -13.44
CA PRO A 149 3.34 -0.22 -14.43
C PRO A 149 3.62 -0.70 -15.86
N ARG A 150 4.88 -0.97 -16.23
CA ARG A 150 5.24 -1.43 -17.59
C ARG A 150 5.52 -2.92 -17.70
N THR A 151 5.95 -3.58 -16.62
CA THR A 151 6.46 -4.96 -16.68
C THR A 151 5.72 -5.94 -15.79
N GLY A 152 4.89 -5.46 -14.86
CA GLY A 152 4.16 -6.31 -13.91
C GLY A 152 5.06 -7.07 -12.93
N ARG A 153 6.35 -6.73 -12.85
CA ARG A 153 7.32 -7.38 -11.95
C ARG A 153 7.50 -6.59 -10.66
N ILE A 154 7.71 -7.36 -9.59
CA ILE A 154 7.78 -6.92 -8.20
C ILE A 154 9.16 -6.27 -7.97
N ASP A 155 9.24 -4.96 -7.73
CA ASP A 155 10.52 -4.34 -7.36
C ASP A 155 10.38 -3.19 -6.33
N MET A 156 10.40 -3.56 -5.05
CA MET A 156 10.32 -2.64 -3.91
C MET A 156 11.59 -1.79 -3.71
N ASP A 157 12.70 -2.10 -4.39
CA ASP A 157 13.95 -1.32 -4.31
C ASP A 157 13.85 0.02 -5.04
N MET A 158 12.94 0.12 -6.02
CA MET A 158 12.62 1.35 -6.75
C MET A 158 12.08 2.46 -5.84
N ILE A 159 11.33 2.12 -4.79
CA ILE A 159 10.70 3.08 -3.87
C ILE A 159 11.67 3.54 -2.78
N ALA A 160 12.51 2.63 -2.27
CA ALA A 160 13.41 2.94 -1.16
C ALA A 160 14.74 3.55 -1.60
N THR A 161 15.27 3.16 -2.77
CA THR A 161 16.63 3.56 -3.20
C THR A 161 16.65 4.43 -4.47
N GLY A 162 15.52 4.58 -5.15
CA GLY A 162 15.38 5.42 -6.34
C GLY A 162 16.16 4.95 -7.58
N ARG A 163 16.70 3.71 -7.58
CA ARG A 163 17.46 3.14 -8.71
C ARG A 163 17.04 1.70 -8.95
N ALA A 164 16.83 1.34 -10.23
CA ALA A 164 16.50 -0.02 -10.61
C ALA A 164 17.72 -0.94 -10.45
N GLN A 165 17.50 -2.19 -10.00
CA GLN A 165 18.54 -3.21 -9.89
C GLN A 165 19.25 -3.48 -11.23
N VAL A 166 18.50 -3.37 -12.33
CA VAL A 166 19.03 -3.48 -13.70
C VAL A 166 20.05 -2.38 -14.01
N GLU A 167 19.86 -1.16 -13.49
CA GLU A 167 20.78 -0.04 -13.70
C GLU A 167 22.07 -0.23 -12.90
N ARG A 168 22.01 -0.81 -11.69
CA ARG A 168 23.21 -1.18 -10.92
C ARG A 168 24.01 -2.29 -11.61
N GLN A 169 23.35 -3.37 -12.01
CA GLN A 169 24.03 -4.48 -12.70
C GLN A 169 24.63 -4.04 -14.03
N SER A 170 23.91 -3.21 -14.81
CA SER A 170 24.45 -2.68 -16.05
C SER A 170 25.64 -1.74 -15.82
N ARG A 171 25.63 -0.92 -14.75
CA ARG A 171 26.77 -0.06 -14.39
C ARG A 171 27.96 -0.85 -13.87
N GLU A 172 27.74 -1.90 -13.08
CA GLU A 172 28.82 -2.78 -12.63
C GLU A 172 29.43 -3.54 -13.80
N GLY A 173 28.62 -4.07 -14.71
CA GLY A 173 29.08 -4.70 -15.95
C GLY A 173 29.91 -3.74 -16.81
N LEU A 174 29.43 -2.51 -17.02
CA LEU A 174 30.18 -1.47 -17.74
C LEU A 174 31.50 -1.11 -17.07
N ASN A 175 31.53 -1.04 -15.74
CA ASN A 175 32.73 -0.67 -14.98
C ASN A 175 33.79 -1.80 -15.03
N THR A 176 33.35 -3.06 -15.01
CA THR A 176 34.24 -4.22 -15.18
C THR A 176 34.80 -4.28 -16.60
N ALA A 177 33.95 -4.11 -17.62
CA ALA A 177 34.39 -4.10 -19.02
C ALA A 177 35.35 -2.92 -19.31
N LEU A 178 35.11 -1.74 -18.73
CA LEU A 178 36.04 -0.61 -18.83
C LEU A 178 37.39 -0.92 -18.18
N LYS A 179 37.40 -1.56 -17.01
CA LYS A 179 38.65 -1.97 -16.34
C LYS A 179 39.45 -2.97 -17.17
N GLU A 180 38.78 -3.91 -17.82
CA GLU A 180 39.42 -4.88 -18.71
C GLU A 180 40.04 -4.19 -19.94
N LEU A 181 39.30 -3.28 -20.59
CA LEU A 181 39.82 -2.48 -21.72
C LEU A 181 41.03 -1.61 -21.34
N PHE A 182 41.01 -0.97 -20.17
CA PHE A 182 42.14 -0.19 -19.68
C PHE A 182 43.34 -1.05 -19.26
N ALA A 183 43.12 -2.31 -18.88
CA ALA A 183 44.19 -3.26 -18.59
C ALA A 183 44.84 -3.81 -19.87
N GLU A 184 44.08 -3.95 -20.96
CA GLU A 184 44.60 -4.37 -22.27
C GLU A 184 45.37 -3.25 -22.99
N GLN A 185 44.98 -1.98 -22.85
CA GLN A 185 45.71 -0.85 -23.45
C GLN A 185 47.01 -0.47 -22.71
N ASN A 186 47.24 -0.98 -21.49
CA ASN A 186 48.44 -0.73 -20.70
C ASN A 186 49.48 -1.87 -20.78
N LYS A 187 49.35 -2.77 -21.76
CA LYS A 187 50.37 -3.73 -22.18
C LYS A 187 50.93 -3.35 -23.53
#